data_AF-A0AAN7PYP8-F1
#
_entry.id   AF-A0AAN7PYP8-F1
#
_cell.length_a   1.000
_cell.length_b   1.000
_cell.length_c   1.000
_cell.angle_alpha   90.00
_cell.angle_beta   90.00
_cell.angle_gamma   90.00
#
_symmetry.space_group_name_H-M   'P 1'
#
loop_
_entity.id
_entity.type
_entity.pdbx_description
1 polymer ?
#
loop_
_entity_poly.entity_id
_entity_poly.type
_entity_poly.pdbx_seq_one_letter_code
_entity_poly.pdbx_strand_id
1 'polypeptide(L)' 'MQRDRWTKRLLEWRPKMDKRSRGRPPTRWSDDIKRVRTNWIQAAQDRLEWRTIGEAYVQQWTRRAE' A
#
# COMPACT_ATOMS: atom_id res chain seq x y z
N MET A 1 -26.70 14.83 -28.05
CA MET A 1 -26.36 14.00 -26.88
C MET A 1 -25.35 12.90 -27.27
N GLN A 2 -24.12 13.28 -27.64
CA GLN A 2 -23.02 12.35 -27.99
C GLN A 2 -21.70 12.71 -27.29
N ARG A 3 -21.60 13.90 -26.66
CA ARG A 3 -20.37 14.40 -26.04
C ARG A 3 -20.00 13.64 -24.76
N ASP A 4 -21.00 13.11 -24.05
CA ASP A 4 -20.80 12.46 -22.75
C ASP A 4 -20.06 11.12 -22.84
N ARG A 5 -20.06 10.46 -24.02
CA ARG A 5 -19.33 9.20 -24.22
C ARG A 5 -17.83 9.38 -24.14
N TRP A 6 -17.30 10.47 -24.69
CA TRP A 6 -15.86 10.74 -24.67
C TRP A 6 -15.40 11.20 -23.30
N THR A 7 -16.16 12.10 -22.66
CA THR A 7 -15.88 12.56 -21.31
C THR A 7 -15.88 11.39 -20.32
N LYS A 8 -16.88 10.51 -20.40
CA LYS A 8 -16.95 9.30 -19.56
C LYS A 8 -15.79 8.35 -19.85
N ARG A 9 -15.46 8.09 -21.12
CA ARG A 9 -14.32 7.22 -21.48
C ARG A 9 -12.99 7.80 -20.99
N LEU A 10 -12.75 9.10 -21.11
CA LEU A 10 -11.55 9.76 -20.58
C LEU A 10 -11.48 9.67 -19.05
N LEU A 11 -12.60 9.92 -18.37
CA LEU A 11 -12.67 9.82 -16.91
C LEU A 11 -12.55 8.37 -16.41
N GLU A 12 -12.99 7.38 -17.18
CA GLU A 12 -12.95 5.95 -16.80
C GLU A 12 -11.73 5.21 -17.34
N TRP A 13 -10.98 5.80 -18.27
CA TRP A 13 -9.80 5.20 -18.88
C TRP A 13 -8.71 4.94 -17.83
N ARG A 14 -8.14 3.73 -17.85
CA ARG A 14 -7.07 3.32 -16.95
C ARG A 14 -6.08 2.41 -17.69
N PRO A 15 -4.80 2.42 -17.30
CA PRO A 15 -3.84 1.43 -17.75
C PRO A 15 -4.35 0.02 -17.40
N LYS A 16 -4.33 -0.89 -18.37
CA LYS A 16 -4.81 -2.29 -18.22
C LYS A 16 -4.11 -3.07 -17.10
N MET A 17 -2.95 -2.57 -16.65
CA MET A 17 -2.16 -3.13 -15.54
C MET A 17 -2.80 -2.91 -14.17
N ASP A 18 -3.69 -1.93 -14.02
CA ASP A 18 -4.30 -1.63 -12.72
C ASP A 18 -5.53 -2.52 -12.46
N LYS A 19 -5.34 -3.51 -11.59
CA LYS A 19 -6.37 -4.48 -11.20
C LYS A 19 -7.26 -4.00 -10.05
N ARG A 20 -7.05 -2.80 -9.48
CA ARG A 20 -7.82 -2.33 -8.31
C ARG A 20 -9.02 -1.45 -8.69
N SER A 21 -10.05 -1.47 -7.83
CA SER A 21 -11.21 -0.59 -7.95
C SER A 21 -10.84 0.87 -7.70
N ARG A 22 -11.57 1.80 -8.33
CA ARG A 22 -11.37 3.24 -8.10
C ARG A 22 -11.62 3.58 -6.63
N GLY A 23 -10.85 4.54 -6.11
CA GLY A 23 -10.99 5.03 -4.74
C GLY A 23 -10.37 4.12 -3.67
N ARG A 24 -9.94 2.90 -4.02
CA ARG A 24 -9.20 2.07 -3.09
C ARG A 24 -7.73 2.46 -3.09
N PRO A 25 -7.12 2.74 -1.93
CA PRO A 25 -5.69 2.97 -1.85
C PRO A 25 -4.90 1.82 -2.50
N PRO A 26 -3.86 2.13 -3.29
CA PRO A 26 -3.01 1.11 -3.92
C PRO A 26 -2.16 0.37 -2.88
N THR A 27 -1.91 0.97 -1.73
CA THR A 27 -1.12 0.40 -0.62
C THR A 27 -2.03 -0.26 0.41
N ARG A 28 -1.67 -1.46 0.88
CA ARG A 28 -2.25 -2.09 2.07
C ARG A 28 -1.32 -1.91 3.26
N TRP A 29 -1.84 -1.98 4.47
CA TRP A 29 -1.04 -1.97 5.70
C TRP A 29 0.08 -3.03 5.70
N SER A 30 -0.15 -4.20 5.08
CA SER A 30 0.86 -5.25 4.97
C SER A 30 1.98 -4.93 3.98
N ASP A 31 1.73 -4.04 3.01
CA ASP A 31 2.77 -3.55 2.11
C ASP A 31 3.77 -2.67 2.88
N ASP A 32 3.33 -1.98 3.92
CA ASP A 32 4.20 -1.19 4.78
C ASP A 32 5.12 -2.07 5.63
N ILE A 33 4.63 -3.19 6.15
CA ILE A 33 5.46 -4.16 6.88
C ILE A 33 6.46 -4.85 5.94
N LYS A 34 6.04 -5.18 4.71
CA LYS A 34 6.93 -5.75 3.69
C LYS A 34 8.09 -4.82 3.32
N ARG A 35 7.92 -3.50 3.45
CA ARG A 35 9.01 -2.53 3.24
C ARG A 35 10.09 -2.61 4.32
N VAL A 36 9.69 -2.95 5.55
CA VAL A 36 10.63 -3.13 6.68
C VAL A 36 11.27 -4.51 6.62
N ARG A 37 10.49 -5.56 6.33
CA ARG A 37 10.99 -6.94 6.31
C ARG A 37 10.23 -7.83 5.33
N THR A 38 10.96 -8.48 4.43
CA THR A 38 10.40 -9.36 3.40
C THR A 38 9.75 -10.62 3.99
N ASN A 39 10.37 -11.25 4.99
CA ASN A 39 9.89 -12.48 5.64
C ASN A 39 9.07 -12.23 6.92
N TRP A 40 8.34 -11.12 6.97
CA TRP A 40 7.59 -10.70 8.16
C TRP A 40 6.60 -11.75 8.70
N ILE A 41 6.02 -12.60 7.83
CA ILE A 41 5.08 -13.65 8.25
C ILE A 41 5.77 -14.68 9.16
N GLN A 42 6.99 -15.08 8.81
CA GLN A 42 7.78 -16.02 9.62
C GLN A 42 8.29 -15.31 10.89
N ALA A 43 8.78 -14.09 10.73
CA ALA A 43 9.29 -13.30 11.85
C ALA A 43 8.23 -12.96 12.90
N ALA A 44 6.96 -12.81 12.48
CA ALA A 44 5.85 -12.55 13.39
C ALA A 44 5.51 -13.74 14.30
N GLN A 45 6.01 -14.94 13.98
CA GLN A 45 5.82 -16.12 14.83
C GLN A 45 6.63 -16.01 16.12
N ASP A 46 7.78 -15.35 16.07
CA ASP A 46 8.55 -14.98 17.25
C ASP A 46 8.09 -13.60 17.76
N ARG A 47 7.63 -13.57 19.01
CA ARG A 47 7.10 -12.35 19.64
C ARG A 47 8.16 -11.28 19.85
N LEU A 48 9.41 -11.67 20.09
CA LEU A 48 10.51 -10.72 20.30
C LEU A 48 10.87 -10.05 18.98
N GLU A 49 11.07 -10.84 17.94
CA GLU A 49 11.30 -10.37 16.57
C GLU A 49 10.15 -9.49 16.07
N TRP A 50 8.91 -9.88 16.33
CA TRP A 50 7.75 -9.08 15.96
C TRP A 50 7.74 -7.69 16.61
N ARG A 51 8.09 -7.62 17.89
CA ARG A 51 8.18 -6.35 18.62
C ARG A 51 9.25 -5.44 18.01
N THR A 52 10.42 -5.98 17.70
CA THR A 52 11.52 -5.23 17.06
C THR A 52 11.12 -4.69 15.69
N ILE A 53 10.40 -5.48 14.87
CA ILE A 53 9.87 -5.00 13.57
C ILE A 53 8.91 -3.83 13.77
N GLY A 54 8.02 -3.92 14.77
CA GLY A 54 7.10 -2.84 15.12
C GLY A 54 7.81 -1.55 15.53
N GLU A 55 8.85 -1.66 16.37
CA GLU A 55 9.68 -0.53 16.80
C GLU A 55 10.41 0.11 15.62
N ALA A 56 11.01 -0.69 14.73
CA ALA A 56 11.68 -0.21 13.52
C ALA A 56 10.69 0.50 12.57
N TYR A 57 9.47 -0.03 12.44
CA TYR A 57 8.41 0.61 11.66
C TYR A 57 8.04 1.99 12.21
N VAL A 58 7.82 2.11 13.52
CA VAL A 58 7.50 3.40 14.16
C VAL A 58 8.66 4.40 13.97
N GLN A 59 9.91 3.98 14.21
CA GLN A 59 11.08 4.84 14.03
C GLN A 59 11.22 5.34 12.59
N GLN A 60 10.93 4.51 11.59
CA GLN A 60 10.94 4.92 10.18
C GLN A 60 9.93 6.04 9.91
N TRP A 61 8.73 5.97 10.51
CA TRP A 61 7.71 6.99 10.36
C TRP A 61 8.08 8.29 11.09
N THR A 62 8.61 8.20 12.31
CA THR A 62 9.02 9.38 13.08
C THR A 62 10.14 10.15 12.38
N ARG A 63 11.17 9.47 11.86
CA ARG A 63 12.27 10.11 11.10
C ARG A 63 11.83 10.76 9.79
N ARG A 64 10.69 10.34 9.24
CA ARG A 64 10.16 10.87 7.98
C ARG A 64 9.27 12.10 8.19
N ALA A 65 8.90 12.39 9.43
CA ALA A 65 8.06 13.52 9.82
C ALA A 65 8.87 14.75 10.26
N GLU A 66 10.18 14.59 10.49
CA GLU A 66 11.17 15.66 10.68
C GLU A 66 11.70 16.18 9.34
#